data_AF-A0A966Q2U7-F1
#
_entry.id   AF-A0A966Q2U7-F1
#
_cell.length_a   1.000
_cell.length_b   1.000
_cell.length_c   1.000
_cell.angle_alpha   90.00
_cell.angle_beta   90.00
_cell.angle_gamma   90.00
#
_symmetry.space_group_name_H-M   'P 1'
#
loop_
_entity.id
_entity.type
_entity.pdbx_description
1 polymer ?
#
loop_
_entity_poly.entity_id
_entity_poly.type
_entity_poly.pdbx_seq_one_letter_code
_entity_poly.pdbx_strand_id
1 'polypeptide(L)'
;MIVKSVEILNRLVGEGNWITIAGLDYDTIVLQDGVSMPSREEFDRVKTEVDQLAASLEYQSLRAKEYPDFNDYLDGIVKGDQAQIQSYIDACQAIKNKYPKP
;
A
#
# COMPACT_ATOMS: atom_id res chain seq x y z
N MET A 1 -0.64 7.82 3.92
CA MET A 1 -1.92 8.26 4.53
C MET A 1 -2.78 9.00 3.51
N ILE A 2 -2.24 9.98 2.78
CA ILE A 2 -2.96 10.78 1.76
C ILE A 2 -3.51 9.95 0.58
N VAL A 3 -2.75 8.94 0.11
CA VAL A 3 -3.13 8.13 -1.07
C VAL A 3 -4.35 7.23 -0.81
N LYS A 4 -4.56 6.78 0.44
CA LYS A 4 -5.71 5.93 0.82
C LYS A 4 -7.03 6.71 0.78
N SER A 5 -6.97 7.98 1.20
CA SER A 5 -8.14 8.85 1.30
C SER A 5 -8.69 9.21 -0.08
N VAL A 6 -7.81 9.52 -1.04
CA VAL A 6 -8.22 9.91 -2.40
C VAL A 6 -8.88 8.75 -3.16
N GLU A 7 -8.38 7.52 -3.00
CA GLU A 7 -8.92 6.34 -3.70
C GLU A 7 -10.33 5.95 -3.22
N ILE A 8 -10.60 5.97 -1.91
CA ILE A 8 -11.94 5.72 -1.35
C ILE A 8 -12.96 6.70 -1.93
N LEU A 9 -12.56 7.98 -1.95
CA LEU A 9 -13.41 9.07 -2.38
C LEU A 9 -13.69 8.99 -3.89
N ASN A 10 -12.67 8.76 -4.72
CA ASN A 10 -12.84 8.57 -6.17
C ASN A 10 -13.78 7.41 -6.51
N ARG A 11 -13.76 6.31 -5.76
CA ARG A 11 -14.66 5.17 -5.99
C ARG A 11 -16.10 5.44 -5.58
N LEU A 12 -16.32 6.27 -4.55
CA LEU A 12 -17.65 6.59 -4.05
C LEU A 12 -18.36 7.66 -4.89
N VAL A 13 -17.62 8.66 -5.39
CA VAL A 13 -18.22 9.79 -6.11
C VAL A 13 -17.91 9.82 -7.61
N GLY A 14 -17.06 8.93 -8.11
CA GLY A 14 -16.61 8.90 -9.51
C GLY A 14 -15.35 9.75 -9.76
N GLU A 15 -14.52 9.30 -10.71
CA GLU A 15 -13.31 10.02 -11.13
C GLU A 15 -13.65 11.42 -11.67
N GLY A 16 -12.98 12.46 -11.16
CA GLY A 16 -13.15 13.85 -11.61
C GLY A 16 -14.00 14.74 -10.69
N ASN A 17 -14.58 14.19 -9.61
CA ASN A 17 -15.25 14.95 -8.56
C ASN A 17 -14.28 15.27 -7.42
N TRP A 18 -14.17 16.54 -7.05
CA TRP A 18 -13.12 17.05 -6.18
C TRP A 18 -13.64 17.09 -4.75
N ILE A 19 -12.97 16.39 -3.83
CA ILE A 19 -13.36 16.35 -2.41
C ILE A 19 -12.30 17.03 -1.56
N THR A 20 -12.74 17.88 -0.64
CA THR A 20 -11.86 18.48 0.38
C THR A 20 -11.86 17.56 1.61
N ILE A 21 -10.72 16.98 1.94
CA ILE A 21 -10.57 16.02 3.04
C ILE A 21 -10.32 16.78 4.35
N ALA A 22 -11.34 16.90 5.20
CA ALA A 22 -11.18 17.36 6.59
C ALA A 22 -11.02 16.20 7.60
N GLY A 23 -11.35 14.97 7.18
CA GLY A 23 -11.30 13.75 7.98
C GLY A 23 -11.65 12.50 7.16
N LEU A 24 -11.57 11.31 7.78
CA LEU A 24 -11.95 10.02 7.19
C LEU A 24 -13.16 9.37 7.90
N ASP A 25 -13.82 10.11 8.79
CA ASP A 25 -15.02 9.64 9.48
C ASP A 25 -16.25 10.07 8.68
N TYR A 26 -17.25 9.18 8.59
CA TYR A 26 -18.50 9.43 7.87
C TYR A 26 -19.13 10.80 8.21
N ASP A 27 -19.03 11.21 9.48
CA ASP A 27 -19.61 12.44 10.00
C ASP A 27 -18.82 13.71 9.64
N THR A 28 -17.66 13.57 9.00
CA THR A 28 -16.75 14.68 8.64
C THR A 28 -16.54 14.84 7.12
N ILE A 29 -17.22 14.01 6.31
CA ILE A 29 -17.12 14.06 4.85
C ILE A 29 -17.90 15.26 4.32
N VAL A 30 -17.24 16.07 3.51
CA VAL A 30 -17.85 17.18 2.78
C VAL A 30 -17.86 16.83 1.28
N LEU A 31 -19.04 16.85 0.67
CA LEU A 31 -19.26 16.52 -0.73
C LEU A 31 -19.49 17.77 -1.57
N GLN A 32 -19.18 17.69 -2.87
CA GLN A 32 -19.49 18.74 -3.84
C GLN A 32 -21.00 18.83 -4.10
N ASP A 33 -21.49 20.03 -4.42
CA ASP A 33 -22.88 20.26 -4.80
C ASP A 33 -23.32 19.33 -5.93
N GLY A 34 -24.46 18.66 -5.74
CA GLY A 34 -25.03 17.69 -6.70
C GLY A 34 -24.58 16.24 -6.49
N VAL A 35 -23.67 15.98 -5.54
CA VAL A 35 -23.28 14.61 -5.17
C VAL A 35 -24.06 14.17 -3.93
N SER A 36 -24.79 13.06 -4.06
CA SER A 36 -25.52 12.45 -2.95
C SER A 36 -24.56 11.74 -1.99
N MET A 37 -24.79 11.93 -0.68
CA MET A 37 -24.03 11.21 0.33
C MET A 37 -24.32 9.71 0.27
N PRO A 38 -23.29 8.84 0.23
CA PRO A 38 -23.48 7.39 0.25
C PRO A 38 -24.07 6.97 1.60
N SER A 39 -24.69 5.79 1.67
CA SER A 39 -25.17 5.27 2.96
C SER A 39 -24.00 4.92 3.88
N ARG A 40 -24.24 4.98 5.19
CA ARG A 40 -23.24 4.59 6.20
C ARG A 40 -22.78 3.14 6.04
N GLU A 41 -23.70 2.24 5.68
CA GLU A 41 -23.39 0.83 5.46
C GLU A 41 -22.46 0.62 4.26
N GLU A 42 -22.70 1.34 3.15
CA GLU A 42 -21.81 1.30 1.98
C GLU A 42 -20.42 1.87 2.30
N PHE A 43 -20.37 2.95 3.08
CA PHE A 43 -19.12 3.54 3.52
C PHE A 43 -18.28 2.56 4.36
N ASP A 44 -18.89 1.92 5.36
CA ASP A 44 -18.20 1.00 6.26
C ASP A 44 -17.69 -0.26 5.52
N ARG A 45 -18.46 -0.76 4.54
CA ARG A 45 -18.03 -1.85 3.66
C ARG A 45 -16.78 -1.48 2.87
N VAL A 46 -16.81 -0.35 2.16
CA VAL A 46 -15.68 0.11 1.33
C VAL A 46 -14.46 0.42 2.19
N LYS A 47 -14.66 1.02 3.37
CA LYS A 47 -13.59 1.25 4.34
C LYS A 47 -12.89 -0.05 4.72
N THR A 48 -13.66 -1.09 5.04
CA THR A 48 -13.13 -2.40 5.43
C THR A 48 -12.33 -3.04 4.30
N GLU A 49 -12.83 -2.98 3.06
CA GLU A 49 -12.11 -3.49 1.88
C GLU A 49 -10.76 -2.78 1.68
N VAL A 50 -10.73 -1.45 1.83
CA VAL A 50 -9.50 -0.67 1.68
C VAL A 50 -8.53 -0.90 2.83
N ASP A 51 -9.02 -1.10 4.06
CA ASP A 51 -8.17 -1.46 5.20
C ASP A 51 -7.55 -2.85 5.01
N GLN A 52 -8.31 -3.82 4.50
CA GLN A 52 -7.79 -5.16 4.16
C GLN A 52 -6.77 -5.10 3.03
N LEU A 53 -7.02 -4.33 1.97
CA LEU A 53 -6.06 -4.12 0.90
C LEU A 53 -4.78 -3.47 1.45
N ALA A 54 -4.91 -2.44 2.30
CA ALA A 54 -3.77 -1.77 2.89
C ALA A 54 -2.93 -2.70 3.78
N ALA A 55 -3.58 -3.52 4.61
CA ALA A 55 -2.91 -4.56 5.38
C ALA A 55 -2.21 -5.57 4.46
N SER A 56 -2.86 -5.95 3.35
CA SER A 56 -2.27 -6.86 2.37
C SER A 56 -1.05 -6.29 1.65
N LEU A 57 -0.88 -4.96 1.62
CA LEU A 57 0.26 -4.29 0.99
C LEU A 57 1.35 -3.88 1.99
N GLU A 58 1.08 -3.97 3.30
CA GLU A 58 2.01 -3.54 4.35
C GLU A 58 3.34 -4.30 4.29
N TYR A 59 3.28 -5.61 3.96
CA TYR A 59 4.48 -6.43 3.78
C TYR A 59 5.46 -5.81 2.76
N GLN A 60 4.96 -5.11 1.73
CA GLN A 60 5.82 -4.52 0.70
C GLN A 60 6.67 -3.40 1.28
N SER A 61 6.06 -2.52 2.09
CA SER A 61 6.78 -1.44 2.75
C SER A 61 7.77 -1.97 3.78
N LEU A 62 7.42 -3.02 4.51
CA LEU A 62 8.31 -3.64 5.51
C LEU A 62 9.51 -4.30 4.84
N ARG A 63 9.31 -5.08 3.78
CA ARG A 63 10.40 -5.70 3.02
C ARG A 63 11.33 -4.65 2.38
N ALA A 64 10.77 -3.61 1.77
CA ALA A 64 11.55 -2.57 1.09
C ALA A 64 12.52 -1.82 2.03
N LYS A 65 12.18 -1.68 3.32
CA LYS A 65 13.04 -1.05 4.33
C LYS A 65 14.22 -1.93 4.75
N GLU A 66 14.06 -3.24 4.67
CA GLU A 66 15.06 -4.20 5.17
C GLU A 66 15.87 -4.85 4.05
N TYR A 67 15.47 -4.72 2.78
CA TYR A 67 16.23 -5.31 1.69
C TYR A 67 17.68 -4.79 1.69
N PRO A 68 18.65 -5.70 1.52
CA PRO A 68 20.03 -5.30 1.27
C PRO A 68 20.12 -4.47 -0.01
N ASP A 69 21.20 -3.69 -0.17
CA ASP A 69 21.39 -2.88 -1.37
C ASP A 69 21.47 -3.79 -2.61
N PHE A 70 20.63 -3.51 -3.60
CA PHE A 70 20.60 -4.27 -4.85
C PHE A 70 21.94 -4.20 -5.62
N ASN A 71 22.76 -3.17 -5.34
CA ASN A 71 24.10 -3.05 -5.90
C ASN A 71 25.00 -4.24 -5.49
N ASP A 72 24.84 -4.78 -4.28
CA ASP A 72 25.63 -5.93 -3.82
C ASP A 72 25.34 -7.19 -4.65
N TYR A 73 24.10 -7.35 -5.08
CA TYR A 73 23.70 -8.42 -5.98
C TYR A 73 24.27 -8.23 -7.38
N LEU A 74 24.17 -7.01 -7.93
CA LEU A 74 24.69 -6.69 -9.25
C LEU A 74 26.22 -6.86 -9.32
N ASP A 75 26.93 -6.41 -8.28
CA ASP A 75 28.38 -6.57 -8.14
C ASP A 75 28.78 -8.05 -8.08
N GLY A 76 28.06 -8.87 -7.31
CA GLY A 76 28.27 -10.32 -7.27
C GLY A 76 28.11 -10.98 -8.64
N ILE A 77 27.10 -10.56 -9.42
CA ILE A 77 26.89 -11.02 -10.81
C ILE A 77 28.07 -10.63 -11.71
N VAL A 78 28.49 -9.37 -11.67
CA VAL A 78 29.59 -8.86 -12.51
C VAL A 78 30.91 -9.56 -12.18
N LYS A 79 31.15 -9.88 -10.91
CA LYS A 79 32.32 -10.65 -10.45
C LYS A 79 32.23 -12.14 -10.75
N GLY A 80 31.03 -12.68 -11.01
CA GLY A 80 30.79 -14.12 -11.05
C GLY A 80 30.91 -14.80 -9.68
N ASP A 81 30.76 -14.04 -8.59
CA ASP A 81 30.88 -14.53 -7.22
C ASP A 81 29.57 -15.18 -6.75
N GLN A 82 29.51 -16.51 -6.85
CA GLN A 82 28.33 -17.28 -6.44
C GLN A 82 28.03 -17.19 -4.94
N ALA A 83 29.05 -17.01 -4.09
CA ALA A 83 28.85 -16.91 -2.65
C ALA A 83 28.18 -15.57 -2.29
N GLN A 84 28.63 -14.46 -2.91
CA GLN A 84 28.01 -13.14 -2.74
C GLN A 84 26.56 -13.13 -3.25
N ILE A 85 26.31 -13.71 -4.42
CA ILE A 85 24.97 -13.86 -4.99
C ILE A 85 24.07 -14.64 -4.04
N GLN A 86 24.51 -15.79 -3.54
CA GLN A 86 23.71 -16.63 -2.65
C GLN A 86 23.44 -15.92 -1.32
N SER A 87 24.42 -15.22 -0.76
CA SER A 87 24.24 -14.47 0.48
C SER A 87 23.16 -13.38 0.36
N TYR A 88 23.13 -12.65 -0.76
CA TYR A 88 22.07 -11.67 -1.03
C TYR A 88 20.69 -12.32 -1.16
N ILE A 89 20.61 -13.47 -1.86
CA ILE A 89 19.37 -14.23 -2.04
C ILE A 89 18.83 -14.70 -0.68
N ASP A 90 19.70 -15.27 0.17
CA ASP A 90 19.33 -15.78 1.48
C ASP A 90 18.83 -14.65 2.40
N ALA A 91 19.49 -13.49 2.38
CA ALA A 91 19.07 -12.31 3.12
C ALA A 91 17.67 -11.84 2.65
N CYS A 92 17.44 -11.74 1.34
CA CYS A 92 16.13 -11.40 0.79
C CYS A 92 15.05 -12.43 1.18
N GLN A 93 15.38 -13.72 1.18
CA GLN A 93 14.44 -14.77 1.55
C GLN A 93 14.11 -14.72 3.05
N ALA A 94 15.08 -14.44 3.92
CA ALA A 94 14.84 -14.24 5.34
C ALA A 94 13.85 -13.10 5.60
N ILE A 95 13.99 -11.98 4.90
CA ILE A 95 13.07 -10.83 4.99
C ILE A 95 11.66 -11.19 4.48
N LYS A 96 11.58 -11.97 3.39
CA LYS A 96 10.28 -12.46 2.88
C LYS A 96 9.59 -13.42 3.84
N ASN A 97 10.36 -14.26 4.54
CA ASN A 97 9.84 -15.16 5.57
C ASN A 97 9.39 -14.39 6.82
N LYS A 98 10.10 -13.32 7.19
CA LYS A 98 9.73 -12.42 8.30
C LYS A 98 8.43 -11.64 8.01
N TYR A 99 8.23 -11.24 6.76
CA TYR A 99 7.03 -10.53 6.29
C TYR A 99 6.33 -11.32 5.19
N PRO A 100 5.63 -12.43 5.52
CA PRO A 100 4.98 -13.27 4.52
C PRO A 100 3.93 -12.47 3.73
N LYS A 101 3.73 -12.86 2.47
CA LYS A 101 2.62 -12.32 1.69
C LYS A 101 1.33 -12.96 2.22
N PRO A 102 0.28 -12.19 2.54
CA PRO A 102 -1.01 -12.73 2.93
C PRO A 102 -1.74 -13.41 1.77
#